data_AF-E9IQ57-F1
#
_entry.id   AF-E9IQ57-F1
#
_cell.length_a   1.000
_cell.length_b   1.000
_cell.length_c   1.000
_cell.angle_alpha   90.00
_cell.angle_beta   90.00
_cell.angle_gamma   90.00
#
_symmetry.space_group_name_H-M   'P 1'
#
loop_
_entity.id
_entity.type
_entity.pdbx_description
1 polymer ?
#
loop_
_entity_poly.entity_id
_entity_poly.type
_entity_poly.pdbx_seq_one_letter_code
_entity_poly.pdbx_strand_id
1 'polypeptide(L)'
;VQVPPWPKAITWYNKEGRVEPSEKYHVIEDGIGGYSIEIKQVEAMDEGEWKCVASSEDNMKQFTSCYVAMSIPRNYRKPRFMENLKAVLTEEGLVSFECKVVGFPTPWLRWFKDGQELKPGDVYQLTGTNSLELETLLHKSNQ
;
A
#
# COMPACT_ATOMS: atom_id res chain seq x y z
N VAL A 1 20.38 34.37 18.12
CA VAL A 1 20.55 32.90 17.98
C VAL A 1 21.16 32.66 16.61
N GLN A 2 22.35 32.05 16.52
CA GLN A 2 22.91 31.69 15.21
C GLN A 2 22.16 30.46 14.71
N VAL A 3 21.59 30.56 13.51
CA VAL A 3 21.04 29.40 12.80
C VAL A 3 22.24 28.54 12.40
N PRO A 4 22.30 27.24 12.77
CA PRO A 4 23.36 26.36 12.33
C PRO A 4 23.41 26.34 10.80
N PRO A 5 24.58 26.15 10.17
CA PRO A 5 24.63 25.96 8.73
C PRO A 5 23.81 24.73 8.35
N TRP A 6 22.87 24.91 7.42
CA TRP A 6 22.12 23.80 6.84
C TRP A 6 23.07 22.86 6.09
N PRO A 7 22.81 21.55 6.11
CA PRO A 7 23.60 20.63 5.30
C PRO A 7 23.44 20.97 3.81
N LYS A 8 24.52 20.86 3.05
CA LYS A 8 24.56 21.01 1.60
C LYS A 8 23.77 19.92 0.89
N ALA A 9 23.85 18.70 1.41
CA ALA A 9 23.07 17.57 0.90
C ALA A 9 22.81 16.55 2.01
N ILE A 10 21.61 15.95 1.95
CA ILE A 10 21.22 14.76 2.71
C ILE A 10 21.21 13.56 1.76
N THR A 11 21.77 12.44 2.19
CA THR A 11 21.74 11.18 1.43
C THR A 11 21.31 10.04 2.34
N TRP A 12 20.36 9.25 1.87
CA TRP A 12 19.80 8.11 2.59
C TRP A 12 20.43 6.81 2.10
N TYR A 13 20.60 5.87 3.04
CA TYR A 13 21.11 4.54 2.77
C TYR A 13 20.27 3.49 3.49
N ASN A 14 20.03 2.36 2.83
CA ASN A 14 19.48 1.15 3.42
C ASN A 14 20.47 -0.01 3.21
N LYS A 15 20.04 -1.25 3.45
CA LYS A 15 20.89 -2.45 3.26
C LYS A 15 21.35 -2.70 1.82
N GLU A 16 20.66 -2.14 0.82
CA GLU A 16 21.00 -2.24 -0.61
C GLU A 16 21.94 -1.12 -1.07
N GLY A 17 22.20 -0.14 -0.21
CA GLY A 17 23.10 0.98 -0.48
C GLY A 17 22.36 2.30 -0.53
N ARG A 18 22.79 3.18 -1.45
CA ARG A 18 22.25 4.54 -1.57
C ARG A 18 20.82 4.50 -2.10
N VAL A 19 19.93 5.22 -1.43
CA VAL A 19 18.51 5.33 -1.79
C VAL A 19 18.28 6.61 -2.58
N GLU A 20 17.69 6.47 -3.77
CA GLU A 20 17.27 7.59 -4.60
C GLU A 20 15.77 7.85 -4.46
N PRO A 21 15.32 9.12 -4.55
CA PRO A 21 13.90 9.45 -4.55
C PRO A 21 13.14 8.72 -5.66
N SER A 22 11.96 8.20 -5.35
CA SER A 22 11.11 7.42 -6.26
C SER A 22 9.65 7.44 -5.80
N GLU A 23 8.77 6.70 -6.48
CA GLU A 23 7.38 6.49 -6.01
C GLU A 23 7.33 5.79 -4.64
N LYS A 24 8.31 4.91 -4.36
CA LYS A 24 8.44 4.19 -3.08
C LYS A 24 9.10 5.04 -2.00
N TYR A 25 10.12 5.81 -2.36
CA TYR A 25 10.94 6.58 -1.42
C TYR A 25 10.76 8.08 -1.60
N HIS A 26 10.05 8.72 -0.70
CA HIS A 26 9.78 10.15 -0.75
C HIS A 26 10.65 10.90 0.27
N VAL A 27 11.60 11.70 -0.21
CA VAL A 27 12.46 12.53 0.64
C VAL A 27 11.77 13.87 0.91
N ILE A 28 11.74 14.26 2.18
CA ILE A 28 11.03 15.46 2.66
C ILE A 28 12.03 16.37 3.37
N GLU A 29 11.98 17.65 3.04
CA GLU A 29 12.70 18.73 3.72
C GLU A 29 11.67 19.76 4.20
N ASP A 30 11.65 20.07 5.50
CA ASP A 30 10.62 20.95 6.09
C ASP A 30 10.97 22.46 6.01
N GLY A 31 12.17 22.80 5.54
CA GLY A 31 12.67 24.17 5.41
C GLY A 31 13.10 24.83 6.73
N ILE A 32 12.97 24.15 7.86
CA ILE A 32 13.38 24.61 9.20
C ILE A 32 14.42 23.68 9.86
N GLY A 33 14.98 22.75 9.08
CA GLY A 33 16.08 21.87 9.49
C GLY A 33 15.73 20.41 9.70
N GLY A 34 14.47 20.03 9.46
CA GLY A 34 14.02 18.65 9.46
C GLY A 34 14.18 18.02 8.08
N TYR A 35 14.77 16.83 8.08
CA TYR A 35 14.94 15.99 6.91
C TYR A 35 14.43 14.60 7.24
N SER A 36 13.56 14.05 6.42
CA SER A 36 13.00 12.72 6.60
C SER A 36 12.85 11.99 5.27
N ILE A 37 12.72 10.67 5.35
CA ILE A 37 12.37 9.82 4.22
C ILE A 37 11.11 9.04 4.59
N GLU A 38 10.12 9.08 3.71
CA GLU A 38 8.90 8.29 3.81
C GLU A 38 9.00 7.10 2.86
N ILE A 39 8.74 5.90 3.39
CA ILE A 39 8.68 4.66 2.61
C ILE A 39 7.19 4.35 2.36
N LYS A 40 6.75 4.52 1.11
CA LYS A 40 5.39 4.18 0.69
C LYS A 40 5.30 2.69 0.39
N GLN A 41 4.17 2.08 0.73
CA GLN A 41 3.92 0.65 0.53
C GLN A 41 5.06 -0.23 1.07
N VAL A 42 5.30 -0.15 2.39
CA VAL A 42 6.39 -0.87 3.06
C VAL A 42 6.31 -2.38 2.80
N GLU A 43 7.44 -2.99 2.44
CA GLU A 43 7.60 -4.42 2.18
C GLU A 43 8.64 -5.04 3.11
N ALA A 44 8.65 -6.38 3.21
CA ALA A 44 9.64 -7.14 4.00
C ALA A 44 11.09 -6.73 3.72
N MET A 45 11.38 -6.31 2.48
CA MET A 45 12.71 -5.88 2.07
C MET A 45 13.13 -4.53 2.66
N ASP A 46 12.20 -3.71 3.15
CA ASP A 46 12.53 -2.40 3.75
C ASP A 46 12.99 -2.53 5.22
N GLU A 47 12.82 -3.70 5.85
CA GLU A 47 13.36 -3.98 7.18
C GLU A 47 14.90 -3.91 7.18
N GLY A 48 15.45 -3.22 8.18
CA GLY A 48 16.88 -3.18 8.43
C GLY A 48 17.35 -1.84 8.98
N GLU A 49 18.68 -1.67 9.00
CA GLU A 49 19.30 -0.40 9.36
C GLU A 49 19.17 0.62 8.21
N TRP A 50 18.69 1.80 8.56
CA TRP A 50 18.60 2.96 7.70
C TRP A 50 19.52 4.04 8.22
N LYS A 51 20.19 4.74 7.31
CA LYS A 51 21.21 5.73 7.63
C LYS A 51 20.99 7.02 6.86
N CYS A 52 20.97 8.12 7.58
CA CYS A 52 20.93 9.47 7.06
C CYS A 52 22.32 10.07 7.13
N VAL A 53 22.87 10.52 6.00
CA VAL A 53 24.17 11.17 5.92
C VAL A 53 23.96 12.63 5.54
N ALA A 54 24.37 13.53 6.42
CA ALA A 54 24.41 14.96 6.18
C ALA A 54 25.82 15.36 5.74
N SER A 55 25.91 16.18 4.69
CA SER A 55 27.18 16.72 4.18
C SER A 55 27.21 18.24 4.31
N SER A 56 28.32 18.80 4.79
CA SER A 56 28.56 20.25 4.84
C SER A 56 29.11 20.77 3.52
N GLU A 57 29.24 22.11 3.41
CA GLU A 57 29.84 22.76 2.24
C GLU A 57 31.28 22.28 1.95
N ASP A 58 32.04 22.04 3.01
CA ASP A 58 33.42 21.52 2.98
C ASP A 58 33.49 19.99 2.81
N ASN A 59 32.38 19.35 2.43
CA ASN A 59 32.24 17.90 2.30
C ASN A 59 32.50 17.10 3.60
N MET A 60 32.44 17.74 4.78
CA MET A 60 32.43 17.00 6.04
C MET A 60 31.12 16.25 6.15
N LYS A 61 31.18 14.98 6.55
CA LYS A 61 30.00 14.11 6.66
C LYS A 61 29.76 13.74 8.12
N GLN A 62 28.51 13.88 8.54
CA GLN A 62 28.00 13.30 9.78
C GLN A 62 26.83 12.39 9.43
N PHE A 63 26.55 11.40 10.27
CA PHE A 63 25.45 10.48 10.02
C PHE A 63 24.75 10.07 11.30
N THR A 64 23.51 9.65 11.13
CA THR A 64 22.74 8.95 12.15
C THR A 64 22.11 7.72 11.52
N SER A 65 21.88 6.69 12.34
CA SER A 65 21.24 5.45 11.92
C SER A 65 20.03 5.15 12.81
N CYS A 66 19.03 4.49 12.25
CA CYS A 66 17.94 3.86 12.98
C CYS A 66 17.68 2.47 12.41
N TYR A 67 17.02 1.62 13.21
CA TYR A 67 16.59 0.29 12.73
C TYR A 67 15.09 0.32 12.48
N VAL A 68 14.69 0.04 11.24
CA VAL A 68 13.29 -0.15 10.86
C VAL A 68 12.96 -1.62 11.11
N ALA A 69 12.24 -1.87 12.22
CA ALA A 69 11.77 -3.20 12.57
C ALA A 69 10.38 -3.46 11.98
N MET A 70 10.21 -4.60 11.34
CA MET A 70 8.93 -5.01 10.78
C MET A 70 8.35 -6.16 11.61
N SER A 71 7.14 -5.94 12.13
CA SER A 71 6.38 -7.00 12.79
C SER A 71 5.45 -7.65 11.77
N ILE A 72 5.98 -8.56 10.96
CA ILE A 72 5.16 -9.39 10.07
C ILE A 72 4.67 -10.61 10.87
N PRO A 73 3.35 -10.78 11.08
CA PRO A 73 2.83 -11.96 11.74
C PRO A 73 3.26 -13.23 11.01
N ARG A 74 3.64 -14.29 11.73
CA ARG A 74 4.08 -15.57 11.12
C ARG A 74 3.03 -16.19 10.18
N ASN A 75 1.76 -15.87 10.41
CA ASN A 75 0.63 -16.31 9.61
C ASN A 75 0.24 -15.33 8.50
N TYR A 76 0.98 -14.24 8.29
CA TYR A 76 0.76 -13.29 7.21
C TYR A 76 0.70 -13.99 5.87
N ARG A 77 -0.33 -13.65 5.08
CA ARG A 77 -0.55 -14.19 3.74
C ARG A 77 -1.06 -13.07 2.86
N LYS A 78 -0.30 -12.76 1.80
CA LYS A 78 -0.73 -11.82 0.76
C LYS A 78 -2.13 -12.24 0.24
N PRO A 79 -3.04 -11.28 -0.02
CA PRO A 79 -4.33 -11.58 -0.64
C PRO A 79 -4.16 -12.30 -1.97
N ARG A 80 -4.90 -13.39 -2.16
CA ARG A 80 -4.99 -14.10 -3.44
C ARG A 80 -6.40 -14.60 -3.67
N PHE A 81 -6.84 -14.54 -4.92
CA PHE A 81 -8.06 -15.23 -5.33
C PHE A 81 -7.80 -16.73 -5.34
N MET A 82 -8.54 -17.46 -4.50
CA MET A 82 -8.69 -18.90 -4.61
C MET A 82 -9.70 -19.27 -5.70
N GLU A 83 -10.77 -18.49 -5.80
CA GLU A 83 -11.73 -18.57 -6.88
C GLU A 83 -11.88 -17.18 -7.49
N ASN A 84 -11.70 -17.11 -8.80
CA ASN A 84 -11.91 -15.90 -9.57
C ASN A 84 -13.39 -15.51 -9.53
N LEU A 85 -13.66 -14.26 -9.91
CA LEU A 85 -15.01 -13.74 -10.01
C LEU A 85 -15.86 -14.59 -10.97
N LYS A 86 -17.02 -15.06 -10.48
CA LYS A 86 -18.02 -15.80 -11.27
C LYS A 86 -19.41 -15.21 -11.03
N ALA A 87 -20.27 -15.31 -12.05
CA ALA A 87 -21.68 -15.00 -11.96
C ALA A 87 -22.48 -16.30 -11.77
N VAL A 88 -23.39 -16.32 -10.81
CA VAL A 88 -24.21 -17.48 -10.44
C VAL A 88 -25.67 -17.04 -10.46
N LEU A 89 -26.54 -17.77 -11.14
CA LEU A 89 -27.99 -17.51 -11.09
C LEU A 89 -28.54 -18.08 -9.78
N THR A 90 -29.24 -17.26 -8.99
CA THR A 90 -29.90 -17.71 -7.77
C THR A 90 -31.24 -18.36 -8.10
N GLU A 91 -31.78 -19.14 -7.16
CA GLU A 91 -33.10 -19.78 -7.30
C GLU A 91 -34.23 -18.74 -7.44
N GLU A 92 -34.01 -17.54 -6.93
CA GLU A 92 -34.92 -16.39 -6.98
C GLU A 92 -34.85 -15.63 -8.32
N GLY A 93 -33.95 -16.04 -9.23
CA GLY A 93 -33.75 -15.39 -10.52
C GLY A 93 -32.78 -14.19 -10.49
N LEU A 94 -32.09 -13.96 -9.37
CA LEU A 94 -31.07 -12.92 -9.22
C LEU A 94 -29.71 -13.40 -9.74
N VAL A 95 -28.78 -12.47 -9.99
CA VAL A 95 -27.41 -12.83 -10.37
C VAL A 95 -26.46 -12.54 -9.21
N SER A 96 -25.91 -13.60 -8.64
CA SER A 96 -24.89 -13.51 -7.61
C SER A 96 -23.49 -13.40 -8.20
N PHE A 97 -22.72 -12.43 -7.71
CA PHE A 97 -21.31 -12.30 -8.05
C PHE A 97 -20.45 -12.83 -6.91
N GLU A 98 -19.68 -13.87 -7.18
CA GLU A 98 -18.93 -14.58 -6.15
C GLU A 98 -17.45 -14.62 -6.47
N CYS A 99 -16.61 -14.39 -5.46
CA CYS A 99 -15.20 -14.70 -5.51
C CYS A 99 -14.75 -15.21 -4.15
N LYS A 100 -13.63 -15.94 -4.11
CA LYS A 100 -13.04 -16.41 -2.86
C LYS A 100 -11.65 -15.84 -2.74
N VAL A 101 -11.44 -14.97 -1.76
CA VAL A 101 -10.13 -14.37 -1.47
C VAL A 101 -9.63 -14.88 -0.14
N VAL A 102 -8.36 -15.27 -0.10
CA VAL A 102 -7.68 -15.63 1.14
C VAL A 102 -6.51 -14.68 1.37
N GLY A 103 -6.29 -14.33 2.63
CA GLY A 103 -5.20 -13.49 3.08
C GLY A 103 -5.19 -13.44 4.60
N PHE A 104 -4.06 -13.01 5.17
CA PHE A 104 -3.99 -12.65 6.57
C PHE A 104 -3.13 -11.38 6.72
N PRO A 105 -3.64 -10.32 7.40
CA PRO A 105 -4.99 -10.19 7.94
C PRO A 105 -6.09 -10.35 6.88
N THR A 106 -7.33 -10.62 7.31
CA THR A 106 -8.45 -10.80 6.38
C THR A 106 -8.55 -9.58 5.46
N PRO A 107 -8.46 -9.77 4.13
CA PRO A 107 -8.43 -8.65 3.20
C PRO A 107 -9.77 -7.93 3.16
N TRP A 108 -9.73 -6.62 2.96
CA TRP A 108 -10.91 -5.83 2.62
C TRP A 108 -11.24 -5.98 1.14
N LEU A 109 -12.52 -6.24 0.85
CA LEU A 109 -13.03 -6.37 -0.50
C LEU A 109 -13.87 -5.14 -0.84
N ARG A 110 -13.68 -4.64 -2.06
CA ARG A 110 -14.50 -3.58 -2.66
C ARG A 110 -14.94 -4.05 -4.03
N TRP A 111 -16.20 -3.78 -4.34
CA TRP A 111 -16.82 -4.18 -5.60
C TRP A 111 -16.99 -2.96 -6.48
N PHE A 112 -16.72 -3.12 -7.76
CA PHE A 112 -16.81 -2.04 -8.73
C PHE A 112 -17.62 -2.49 -9.93
N LYS A 113 -18.49 -1.60 -10.41
CA LYS A 113 -19.20 -1.74 -11.69
C LYS A 113 -18.92 -0.48 -12.50
N ASP A 114 -18.42 -0.64 -13.72
CA ASP A 114 -18.14 0.47 -14.63
C ASP A 114 -17.27 1.59 -14.00
N GLY A 115 -16.30 1.18 -13.18
CA GLY A 115 -15.40 2.08 -12.46
C GLY A 115 -15.99 2.74 -11.20
N GLN A 116 -17.28 2.53 -10.91
CA GLN A 116 -17.93 3.04 -9.71
C GLN A 116 -17.96 1.99 -8.60
N GLU A 117 -17.57 2.38 -7.40
CA GLU A 117 -17.63 1.51 -6.21
C GLU A 117 -19.08 1.24 -5.82
N LEU A 118 -19.44 -0.05 -5.73
CA LEU A 118 -20.72 -0.51 -5.22
C LEU A 118 -20.68 -0.49 -3.70
N LYS A 119 -21.67 0.15 -3.08
CA LYS A 119 -21.82 0.23 -1.62
C LYS A 119 -22.99 -0.63 -1.16
N PRO A 120 -22.97 -1.13 0.09
CA PRO A 120 -24.08 -1.92 0.62
C PRO A 120 -25.35 -1.05 0.67
N GLY A 121 -26.50 -1.58 0.21
CA GLY A 121 -27.77 -0.84 0.15
C GLY A 121 -28.90 -1.60 -0.58
N ASP A 122 -30.03 -0.93 -0.84
CA ASP A 122 -31.31 -1.54 -1.28
C ASP A 122 -31.23 -2.36 -2.58
N VAL A 123 -30.30 -2.01 -3.48
CA VAL A 123 -30.03 -2.72 -4.75
C VAL A 123 -28.70 -3.50 -4.70
N TYR A 124 -27.99 -3.40 -3.55
CA TYR A 124 -26.63 -3.74 -3.08
C TYR A 124 -26.44 -4.72 -1.87
N GLN A 125 -26.84 -5.99 -1.82
CA GLN A 125 -26.50 -6.89 -0.69
C GLN A 125 -25.06 -7.43 -0.72
N LEU A 126 -24.14 -6.74 -0.04
CA LEU A 126 -22.75 -7.15 0.14
C LEU A 126 -22.61 -8.03 1.40
N THR A 127 -22.52 -9.34 1.25
CA THR A 127 -22.20 -10.21 2.39
C THR A 127 -20.69 -10.47 2.48
N GLY A 128 -20.16 -10.24 3.68
CA GLY A 128 -18.75 -10.44 4.03
C GLY A 128 -18.43 -11.87 4.44
N THR A 129 -19.04 -12.88 3.82
CA THR A 129 -18.63 -14.30 3.87
C THR A 129 -19.21 -15.04 2.66
N ASN A 130 -18.64 -14.80 1.48
CA ASN A 130 -19.05 -15.36 0.20
C ASN A 130 -20.47 -14.94 -0.25
N SER A 131 -20.53 -14.43 -1.48
CA SER A 131 -21.75 -14.19 -2.26
C SER A 131 -22.44 -12.82 -2.07
N LEU A 132 -22.50 -12.08 -3.16
CA LEU A 132 -23.35 -10.91 -3.35
C LEU A 132 -24.63 -11.40 -4.05
N GLU A 133 -25.82 -11.26 -3.48
CA GLU A 133 -27.07 -11.57 -4.18
C GLU A 133 -27.76 -10.32 -4.63
N LEU A 134 -27.68 -9.96 -5.93
CA LEU A 134 -28.38 -8.79 -6.45
C LEU A 134 -28.83 -8.86 -7.91
N GLU A 135 -29.89 -8.11 -8.15
CA GLU A 135 -30.64 -8.08 -9.39
C GLU A 135 -30.04 -7.12 -10.44
N THR A 136 -29.79 -7.67 -11.62
CA THR A 136 -29.96 -7.10 -12.98
C THR A 136 -28.93 -6.20 -13.71
N LEU A 137 -28.91 -6.50 -15.03
CA LEU A 137 -28.49 -5.77 -16.24
C LEU A 137 -27.05 -5.90 -16.76
N LEU A 138 -26.96 -6.74 -17.80
CA LEU A 138 -25.89 -6.91 -18.77
C LEU A 138 -25.47 -5.60 -19.45
N HIS A 139 -24.16 -5.42 -19.60
CA HIS A 139 -23.61 -5.02 -20.89
C HIS A 139 -22.38 -5.87 -21.22
N LYS A 140 -22.49 -6.68 -22.28
CA LYS A 140 -21.33 -7.08 -23.05
C LYS A 140 -20.82 -5.84 -23.79
N SER A 141 -19.56 -5.50 -23.63
CA SER A 141 -18.83 -4.89 -24.75
C SER A 141 -17.77 -5.88 -25.19
N ASN A 142 -18.05 -6.52 -26.33
CA ASN A 142 -17.00 -7.01 -27.20
C ASN A 142 -16.26 -5.76 -27.71
N GLN A 143 -14.98 -5.60 -27.38
CA GLN A 143 -13.89 -5.59 -28.37
C GLN A 143 -12.54 -5.71 -27.67
#